data_AF-A0A521M5R6-F1
#
_entry.id   AF-A0A521M5R6-F1
#
_cell.length_a   1.000
_cell.length_b   1.000
_cell.length_c   1.000
_cell.angle_alpha   90.00
_cell.angle_beta   90.00
_cell.angle_gamma   90.00
#
_symmetry.space_group_name_H-M   'P 1'
#
loop_
_entity.id
_entity.type
_entity.pdbx_description
1 polymer ?
#
loop_
_entity_poly.entity_id
_entity_poly.type
_entity_poly.pdbx_seq_one_letter_code
_entity_poly.pdbx_strand_id
1 'polypeptide(L)' 'MSVHQLVAKHVQAALDEAAARSISDDVVARCLLSEAIRLFKTKRTNEDIAAELTGAADNLDDDTPFVFMRP' A
#
# COMPACT_ATOMS: atom_id res chain seq x y z
N MET A 1 5.50 -7.28 -15.97
CA MET A 1 4.79 -6.35 -15.07
C MET A 1 4.40 -7.12 -13.83
N SER A 2 4.96 -6.79 -12.68
CA SER A 2 4.57 -7.40 -11.39
C SER A 2 3.24 -6.81 -10.89
N VAL A 3 2.58 -7.51 -9.96
CA VAL A 3 1.37 -6.97 -9.29
C VAL A 3 1.68 -5.66 -8.58
N HIS A 4 2.88 -5.52 -8.02
CA HIS A 4 3.36 -4.27 -7.45
C HIS A 4 3.38 -3.13 -8.49
N GLN A 5 3.95 -3.37 -9.68
CA GLN A 5 3.97 -2.37 -10.76
C GLN A 5 2.57 -1.98 -11.25
N LEU A 6 1.63 -2.93 -11.27
CA LEU A 6 0.23 -2.65 -11.58
C LEU A 6 -0.38 -1.69 -10.56
N VAL A 7 -0.23 -1.97 -9.27
CA VAL A 7 -0.77 -1.13 -8.19
C VAL A 7 -0.09 0.24 -8.15
N ALA A 8 1.23 0.30 -8.29
CA ALA A 8 2.01 1.54 -8.28
C ALA A 8 1.54 2.53 -9.36
N LYS A 9 1.17 2.04 -10.55
CA LYS A 9 0.59 2.88 -11.60
C LYS A 9 -0.70 3.58 -11.15
N HIS A 10 -1.57 2.88 -10.44
CA HIS A 10 -2.84 3.43 -9.95
C HIS A 10 -2.63 4.35 -8.75
N VAL A 11 -1.65 4.06 -7.89
CA VAL A 11 -1.22 4.97 -6.81
C VAL A 11 -0.71 6.28 -7.38
N GLN A 12 0.14 6.24 -8.41
CA GLN A 12 0.63 7.45 -9.07
C GLN A 12 -0.51 8.28 -9.67
N ALA A 13 -1.46 7.65 -10.34
CA ALA A 13 -2.62 8.36 -10.89
C ALA A 13 -3.46 9.04 -9.79
N ALA A 14 -3.61 8.41 -8.62
CA ALA A 14 -4.31 9.01 -7.49
C ALA A 14 -3.55 10.21 -6.89
N LEU A 15 -2.22 10.13 -6.83
CA LEU A 15 -1.36 11.25 -6.40
C LEU A 15 -1.46 12.43 -7.38
N ASP A 16 -1.42 12.17 -8.69
CA ASP A 16 -1.56 13.21 -9.71
C ASP A 16 -2.92 13.93 -9.62
N GLU A 17 -4.01 13.16 -9.42
CA GLU A 17 -5.36 13.72 -9.22
C GLU A 17 -5.47 14.53 -7.92
N ALA A 18 -4.84 14.05 -6.84
CA ALA A 18 -4.80 14.73 -5.54
C ALA A 18 -4.02 16.05 -5.61
N ALA A 19 -2.86 16.04 -6.26
CA ALA A 19 -2.03 17.22 -6.47
C ALA A 19 -2.78 18.32 -7.23
N ALA A 20 -3.55 17.95 -8.27
CA ALA A 20 -4.41 18.87 -9.01
C ALA A 20 -5.50 19.54 -8.15
N ARG A 21 -5.81 18.96 -6.97
CA ARG A 21 -6.77 19.47 -5.99
C ARG A 21 -6.12 20.01 -4.72
N SER A 22 -4.79 20.16 -4.70
CA SER A 22 -4.02 20.57 -3.52
C SER A 22 -4.23 19.69 -2.29
N ILE A 23 -4.52 18.41 -2.51
CA ILE A 23 -4.58 17.38 -1.47
C ILE A 23 -3.15 16.85 -1.27
N SER A 24 -2.71 16.73 -0.01
CA SER A 24 -1.35 16.27 0.28
C SER A 24 -1.19 14.76 0.07
N ASP A 25 0.02 14.36 -0.32
CA ASP A 25 0.39 12.95 -0.50
C ASP A 25 0.19 12.13 0.79
N ASP A 26 0.40 12.74 1.96
CA ASP A 26 0.12 12.10 3.26
C ASP A 26 -1.36 11.70 3.41
N VAL A 27 -2.29 12.56 3.00
CA VAL A 27 -3.73 12.25 3.04
C VAL A 27 -4.04 11.10 2.08
N VAL A 28 -3.45 11.11 0.88
CA VAL A 28 -3.60 10.02 -0.09
C VAL A 28 -3.05 8.70 0.47
N ALA A 29 -1.86 8.71 1.07
CA ALA A 29 -1.22 7.54 1.67
C ALA A 29 -2.09 6.93 2.78
N ARG A 30 -2.68 7.76 3.66
CA ARG A 30 -3.58 7.30 4.73
C ARG A 30 -4.87 6.69 4.19
N CYS A 31 -5.41 7.23 3.10
CA CYS A 31 -6.56 6.63 2.40
C CYS A 31 -6.19 5.29 1.75
N LEU A 32 -5.02 5.19 1.10
CA LEU A 32 -4.54 3.95 0.49
C LEU A 32 -4.33 2.86 1.55
N LEU A 33 -3.75 3.19 2.70
CA LEU A 33 -3.61 2.27 3.83
C LEU A 33 -4.97 1.81 4.36
N SER A 34 -5.94 2.72 4.45
CA SER A 34 -7.30 2.38 4.89
C SER A 34 -7.98 1.39 3.95
N GLU A 35 -7.83 1.56 2.64
CA GLU A 35 -8.35 0.63 1.64
C GLU A 35 -7.64 -0.73 1.68
N ALA A 36 -6.32 -0.76 1.86
CA ALA A 36 -5.57 -1.99 2.03
C ALA A 36 -6.06 -2.78 3.27
N ILE A 37 -6.24 -2.10 4.40
CA ILE A 37 -6.79 -2.70 5.63
C ILE A 37 -8.22 -3.20 5.39
N ARG A 38 -9.09 -2.43 4.70
CA ARG A 38 -10.46 -2.85 4.36
C ARG A 38 -10.46 -4.15 3.56
N LEU A 39 -9.53 -4.32 2.62
CA LEU A 39 -9.39 -5.54 1.83
C LEU A 39 -8.86 -6.70 2.69
N PHE A 40 -7.84 -6.50 3.52
CA PHE A 40 -7.31 -7.58 4.35
C PHE A 40 -8.30 -8.09 5.40
N LYS A 41 -9.13 -7.22 5.97
CA LYS A 41 -10.16 -7.60 6.95
C LYS A 41 -11.19 -8.61 6.40
N THR A 42 -11.25 -8.81 5.07
CA THR A 42 -12.09 -9.86 4.48
C THR A 42 -11.56 -11.27 4.73
N LYS A 43 -10.27 -11.43 5.05
CA LYS A 43 -9.59 -12.74 5.12
C LYS A 43 -8.58 -12.88 6.28
N ARG A 44 -8.28 -11.80 7.00
CA ARG A 44 -7.23 -11.77 8.05
C ARG A 44 -7.77 -11.15 9.33
N THR A 45 -7.22 -11.56 10.47
CA THR A 45 -7.46 -10.91 11.77
C THR A 45 -6.73 -9.57 11.84
N ASN A 46 -7.05 -8.75 12.85
CA ASN A 46 -6.34 -7.50 13.06
C ASN A 46 -4.87 -7.74 13.44
N GLU A 47 -4.58 -8.82 14.20
CA GLU A 47 -3.21 -9.20 14.54
C GLU A 47 -2.39 -9.56 13.29
N ASP A 48 -2.97 -10.36 12.38
CA ASP A 48 -2.31 -10.74 11.12
C ASP A 48 -2.05 -9.53 10.21
N ILE A 49 -2.97 -8.56 10.21
CA ILE A 49 -2.82 -7.31 9.47
C ILE A 49 -1.69 -6.47 10.07
N ALA A 50 -1.64 -6.34 11.39
CA ALA A 50 -0.58 -5.60 12.07
C ALA A 50 0.80 -6.20 11.78
N ALA A 51 0.92 -7.54 11.86
CA ALA A 51 2.17 -8.25 11.54
C ALA A 51 2.60 -8.03 10.08
N GLU A 52 1.65 -8.06 9.14
CA GLU A 52 1.92 -7.79 7.72
C GLU A 52 2.42 -6.36 7.50
N LEU A 53 1.79 -5.36 8.14
CA LEU A 53 2.18 -3.96 8.01
C LEU A 53 3.56 -3.68 8.61
N THR A 54 3.86 -4.25 9.78
CA THR A 54 5.20 -4.16 10.38
C THR A 54 6.24 -4.80 9.46
N GLY A 55 5.97 -6.01 8.96
CA GLY A 55 6.87 -6.69 8.02
C GLY A 55 7.07 -5.90 6.74
N ALA A 56 6.01 -5.29 6.18
CA ALA A 56 6.12 -4.44 5.01
C ALA A 56 6.94 -3.18 5.28
N ALA A 57 6.74 -2.52 6.43
CA ALA A 57 7.50 -1.32 6.80
C ALA A 57 8.99 -1.62 7.04
N ASP A 58 9.31 -2.76 7.66
CA ASP A 58 10.68 -3.18 7.94
C ASP A 58 11.46 -3.62 6.69
N ASN A 59 10.75 -3.99 5.61
CA ASN A 59 11.33 -4.55 4.38
C ASN A 59 10.99 -3.74 3.13
N LEU A 60 10.42 -2.54 3.27
CA LEU A 60 10.19 -1.64 2.15
C LEU A 60 11.55 -1.10 1.71
N ASP A 61 12.08 -1.66 0.63
CA ASP A 61 13.29 -1.17 -0.02
C ASP A 61 12.88 -0.21 -1.14
N ASP A 62 13.44 1.00 -1.16
CA ASP A 62 13.05 2.07 -2.10
C ASP A 62 13.27 1.66 -3.58
N ASP A 63 14.12 0.66 -3.83
CA ASP A 63 14.47 0.18 -5.16
C ASP A 63 13.97 -1.24 -5.51
N THR A 64 13.34 -1.98 -4.59
CA THR A 64 12.99 -3.39 -4.83
C THR A 64 11.53 -3.72 -4.49
N PRO A 65 10.69 -4.15 -5.45
CA PRO A 65 9.29 -4.49 -5.18
C PRO A 65 9.21 -5.65 -4.18
N PHE A 66 8.52 -5.43 -3.06
CA PHE A 66 8.27 -6.44 -2.01
C PHE A 66 7.77 -7.75 -2.65
N VAL A 67 8.63 -8.76 -2.68
CA VAL A 67 8.27 -10.10 -3.11
C VAL A 67 7.66 -10.79 -1.90
N PHE A 68 6.35 -10.98 -1.94
CA PHE A 68 5.59 -11.77 -0.97
C PHE A 68 6.12 -13.22 -0.99
N MET A 69 7.16 -13.51 -0.21
CA MET A 69 7.66 -14.86 0.02
C MET A 69 7.10 -15.33 1.35
N ARG A 70 6.07 -16.18 1.31
CA ARG A 70 5.68 -17.00 2.46
C ARG A 70 6.43 -18.34 2.40
N PRO A 71 6.81 -18.95 3.54
CA PRO A 71 7.06 -20.38 3.61
C PRO A 71 5.80 -21.21 3.29
#